data_AF-A0A7K2FQC5-F1
#
_entry.id   AF-A0A7K2FQC5-F1
#
_cell.length_a   1.000
_cell.length_b   1.000
_cell.length_c   1.000
_cell.angle_alpha   90.00
_cell.angle_beta   90.00
_cell.angle_gamma   90.00
#
_symmetry.space_group_name_H-M   'P 1'
#
loop_
_entity.id
_entity.type
_entity.pdbx_description
1 polymer ?
#
loop_
_entity_poly.entity_id
_entity_poly.type
_entity_poly.pdbx_seq_one_letter_code
_entity_poly.pdbx_strand_id
1 'polypeptide(L)' 'MTSRVLLVSPASSPALRQARFYDGLGPLDASGAARARAAAGSV' A
#
# COMPACT_ATOMS: atom_id res chain seq x y z
N MET A 1 -1.97 -1.61 30.61
CA MET A 1 -2.23 -0.73 29.45
C MET A 1 -2.10 -1.58 28.19
N THR A 2 -3.09 -1.60 27.30
CA THR A 2 -3.10 -2.44 26.08
C THR A 2 -3.17 -1.56 24.83
N SER A 3 -2.43 -1.95 23.79
CA SER A 3 -2.41 -1.25 22.49
C SER A 3 -3.09 -2.08 21.41
N ARG A 4 -3.75 -1.41 20.47
CA ARG A 4 -4.30 -2.02 19.25
C ARG A 4 -3.44 -1.61 18.06
N VAL A 5 -2.97 -2.59 17.31
CA VAL A 5 -2.13 -2.39 16.12
C VAL A 5 -2.81 -3.09 14.95
N LEU A 6 -2.83 -2.41 13.80
CA LEU A 6 -3.24 -2.99 12.52
C LEU A 6 -2.03 -2.98 11.58
N LEU A 7 -1.71 -4.13 11.01
CA LEU A 7 -0.70 -4.26 9.97
C LEU A 7 -1.41 -4.35 8.62
N VAL A 8 -1.01 -3.50 7.68
CA VAL A 8 -1.61 -3.42 6.34
C VAL A 8 -0.54 -3.76 5.32
N SER A 9 -0.87 -4.66 4.39
CA SER A 9 0.02 -4.98 3.27
C SER A 9 0.24 -3.75 2.35
N PRO A 10 1.41 -3.60 1.72
CA PRO A 10 1.65 -2.53 0.78
C PRO A 10 0.62 -2.52 -0.37
N ALA A 11 0.25 -1.31 -0.80
CA ALA A 11 -0.56 -1.14 -2.01
C ALA A 11 0.24 -1.49 -3.28
N SER A 12 -0.47 -1.78 -4.37
CA SER A 12 0.14 -2.18 -5.64
C SER A 12 1.04 -1.09 -6.24
N SER A 13 2.16 -1.53 -6.81
CA SER A 13 3.12 -0.70 -7.54
C SER A 13 3.52 -1.41 -8.84
N PRO A 14 4.08 -0.68 -9.83
CA PRO A 14 4.57 -1.30 -11.06
C PRO A 14 5.61 -2.40 -10.83
N ALA A 15 6.48 -2.26 -9.84
CA ALA A 15 7.53 -3.24 -9.53
C ALA A 15 6.94 -4.60 -9.14
N LEU A 16 5.87 -4.61 -8.33
CA LEU A 16 5.18 -5.84 -7.93
C LEU A 16 4.54 -6.56 -9.13
N ARG A 17 4.01 -5.81 -10.11
CA ARG A 17 3.46 -6.40 -11.35
C ARG A 17 4.52 -6.93 -12.30
N GLN A 18 5.71 -6.34 -12.28
CA GLN A 18 6.85 -6.76 -13.10
C GLN A 18 7.64 -7.93 -12.48
N ALA A 19 7.15 -8.49 -11.36
CA ALA A 19 7.87 -9.51 -10.58
C ALA A 19 9.30 -9.09 -10.20
N ARG A 20 9.49 -7.80 -9.91
CA ARG A 20 10.77 -7.24 -9.47
C ARG A 20 10.83 -7.18 -7.95
N PHE A 21 12.04 -7.05 -7.42
CA PHE A 21 12.22 -6.69 -6.01
C PHE A 21 11.56 -5.33 -5.75
N TYR A 22 10.66 -5.33 -4.77
CA TYR A 22 9.97 -4.13 -4.32
C TYR A 22 10.78 -3.50 -3.18
N ASP A 23 11.30 -2.30 -3.41
CA ASP A 23 12.09 -1.52 -2.45
C ASP A 23 11.26 -0.47 -1.68
N GLY A 24 9.98 -0.31 -2.02
CA GLY A 24 9.09 0.66 -1.40
C GLY A 24 9.32 2.12 -1.81
N LEU A 25 10.26 2.39 -2.72
CA LEU A 25 10.59 3.77 -3.14
C LEU A 25 9.81 4.22 -4.38
N GLY A 26 9.29 3.26 -5.16
CA GLY A 26 8.49 3.54 -6.35
C GLY A 26 7.06 4.01 -6.05
N PRO A 27 6.43 4.74 -6.98
CA PRO A 27 5.06 5.21 -6.81
C PRO A 27 4.05 4.04 -6.80
N LEU A 28 2.91 4.26 -6.13
CA LEU A 28 1.74 3.38 -6.25
C LEU A 28 1.14 3.48 -7.65
N ASP A 29 0.51 2.41 -8.10
CA ASP A 29 -0.41 2.51 -9.24
C ASP A 29 -1.75 3.13 -8.83
N ALA A 30 -2.56 3.53 -9.82
CA ALA A 30 -3.82 4.24 -9.55
C ALA A 30 -4.78 3.43 -8.65
N SER A 31 -4.88 2.12 -8.87
CA SER A 31 -5.72 1.24 -8.04
C SER A 31 -5.14 1.05 -6.63
N GLY A 32 -3.82 1.03 -6.48
CA GLY A 32 -3.12 1.02 -5.21
C GLY A 32 -3.36 2.30 -4.42
N ALA A 33 -3.26 3.46 -5.07
CA ALA A 33 -3.53 4.75 -4.45
C ALA A 33 -5.00 4.88 -3.98
N ALA A 34 -5.96 4.42 -4.79
CA ALA A 34 -7.37 4.41 -4.39
C ALA A 34 -7.64 3.53 -3.16
N ARG A 35 -7.07 2.31 -3.14
CA ARG A 35 -7.19 1.40 -1.98
C ARG A 35 -6.51 1.95 -0.73
N ALA A 36 -5.36 2.59 -0.86
CA ALA A 36 -4.65 3.21 0.26
C ALA A 36 -5.48 4.34 0.91
N ARG A 37 -6.12 5.19 0.09
CA ARG A 37 -7.02 6.25 0.60
C ARG A 37 -8.23 5.66 1.33
N ALA A 38 -8.90 4.68 0.72
CA ALA A 38 -10.02 3.98 1.35
C ALA A 38 -9.63 3.35 2.70
N ALA A 39 -8.45 2.73 2.79
CA ALA A 39 -7.95 2.15 4.04
C ALA A 39 -7.58 3.20 5.10
N ALA A 40 -7.13 4.38 4.68
CA ALA A 40 -6.86 5.51 5.57
C ALA A 40 -8.14 6.25 6.01
N GLY A 41 -9.30 5.89 5.47
CA GLY A 41 -10.54 6.63 5.68
C GLY A 41 -10.54 8.03 5.03
N SER A 42 -9.61 8.28 4.09
CA SER A 42 -9.60 9.52 3.30
C SER A 42 -10.45 9.32 2.05
N VAL A 43 -11.47 10.18 1.93
CA VAL A 43 -12.34 10.28 0.73
C VAL A 43 -11.79 11.36 -0.18
#